data_AF-A0A975QPP7-F1
#
_entry.id   AF-A0A975QPP7-F1
#
_cell.length_a   1.000
_cell.length_b   1.000
_cell.length_c   1.000
_cell.angle_alpha   90.00
_cell.angle_beta   90.00
_cell.angle_gamma   90.00
#
_symmetry.space_group_name_H-M   'P 1'
#
loop_
_entity.id
_entity.type
_entity.pdbx_description
1 polymer ?
#
loop_
_entity_poly.entity_id
_entity_poly.type
_entity_poly.pdbx_seq_one_letter_code
_entity_poly.pdbx_strand_id
1 'polypeptide(L)'
;MNKFDYMSKYGYEQLVYFYDKETGLKGITCIHNTTLGPALGGTRLWNYATEEDAVTDVLRLARGMSYKNAAAGLNLGGGKTVLIGDASKVKSEAYWRAFGRYVQSLNGRYITAEDVNTNVDDMDYVMMETDYVTGLRKTSGDPSPFTAYGVYCGIKATCKEKFGSDSLKGLKIAVQGVGHVGYYLVKHLSEEGAEITICDIKQANIDNVKKDFNVTVVAPEEIYSVECDVYAPCALGATVNDDTIPQFKCKVIAGAANNVLKEERHADILEEKGILYAPDYVINAGGVINVYQEILGYDRNEALNKTQKIYDRLLEVYKISKEEGITTAKAADRMAENRINTMKNVRSNYIKR
;
A
#
# COMPACT_ATOMS: atom_id res chain seq x y z
N MET A 1 5.56 21.14 -14.09
CA MET A 1 5.05 20.11 -15.02
C MET A 1 3.86 20.66 -15.78
N ASN A 2 3.69 20.34 -17.08
CA ASN A 2 2.42 20.62 -17.76
C ASN A 2 1.38 19.58 -17.32
N LYS A 3 0.38 20.03 -16.55
CA LYS A 3 -0.58 19.15 -15.86
C LYS A 3 -1.45 18.37 -16.85
N PHE A 4 -1.94 19.03 -17.92
CA PHE A 4 -2.78 18.36 -18.92
C PHE A 4 -2.02 17.32 -19.73
N ASP A 5 -0.76 17.60 -20.09
CA ASP A 5 0.08 16.62 -20.80
C ASP A 5 0.32 15.37 -19.92
N TYR A 6 0.61 15.57 -18.63
CA TYR A 6 0.79 14.46 -17.70
C TYR A 6 -0.51 13.68 -17.46
N MET A 7 -1.63 14.39 -17.28
CA MET A 7 -2.94 13.76 -17.13
C MET A 7 -3.31 12.95 -18.37
N SER A 8 -3.10 13.50 -19.57
CA SER A 8 -3.35 12.82 -20.84
C SER A 8 -2.45 11.59 -21.03
N LYS A 9 -1.16 11.69 -20.65
CA LYS A 9 -0.19 10.60 -20.82
C LYS A 9 -0.61 9.32 -20.09
N TYR A 10 -1.22 9.46 -18.90
CA TYR A 10 -1.58 8.32 -18.06
C TYR A 10 -3.10 8.14 -17.89
N GLY A 11 -3.91 8.95 -18.57
CA GLY A 11 -5.38 8.81 -18.57
C GLY A 11 -6.06 9.20 -17.26
N TYR A 12 -5.59 10.23 -16.57
CA TYR A 12 -6.23 10.74 -15.36
C TYR A 12 -7.60 11.36 -15.66
N GLU A 13 -8.59 11.06 -14.81
CA GLU A 13 -9.94 11.60 -14.94
C GLU A 13 -10.07 13.04 -14.43
N GLN A 14 -9.51 13.34 -13.24
CA GLN A 14 -9.79 14.61 -12.58
C GLN A 14 -8.70 15.02 -11.59
N LEU A 15 -8.41 16.32 -11.54
CA LEU A 15 -7.58 16.97 -10.53
C LEU A 15 -8.36 18.14 -9.93
N VAL A 16 -8.67 18.08 -8.63
CA VAL A 16 -9.57 19.01 -7.95
C VAL A 16 -8.80 19.77 -6.87
N TYR A 17 -8.69 21.08 -7.04
CA TYR A 17 -8.14 21.97 -6.02
C TYR A 17 -9.28 22.55 -5.20
N PHE A 18 -9.08 22.61 -3.89
CA PHE A 18 -10.03 23.23 -2.98
C PHE A 18 -9.31 24.03 -1.90
N TYR A 19 -9.99 25.08 -1.46
CA TYR A 19 -9.49 26.01 -0.46
C TYR A 19 -10.64 26.45 0.44
N ASP A 20 -10.44 26.43 1.74
CA ASP A 20 -11.34 27.05 2.70
C ASP A 20 -10.62 28.18 3.44
N LYS A 21 -11.19 29.39 3.36
CA LYS A 21 -10.57 30.60 3.90
C LYS A 21 -10.56 30.60 5.43
N GLU A 22 -11.63 30.12 6.05
CA GLU A 22 -11.83 30.22 7.51
C GLU A 22 -10.92 29.26 8.28
N THR A 23 -10.67 28.07 7.72
CA THR A 23 -9.80 27.04 8.32
C THR A 23 -8.37 27.08 7.76
N GLY A 24 -8.17 27.76 6.64
CA GLY A 24 -6.91 27.73 5.90
C GLY A 24 -6.63 26.41 5.17
N LEU A 25 -7.62 25.50 5.08
CA LEU A 25 -7.51 24.24 4.35
C LEU A 25 -7.10 24.49 2.90
N LYS A 26 -6.01 23.86 2.49
CA LYS A 26 -5.54 23.78 1.11
C LYS A 26 -5.36 22.32 0.75
N GLY A 27 -6.04 21.87 -0.28
CA GLY A 27 -5.97 20.47 -0.67
C GLY A 27 -6.17 20.22 -2.15
N ILE A 28 -5.68 19.07 -2.57
CA ILE A 28 -5.78 18.58 -3.94
C ILE A 28 -6.26 17.14 -3.86
N THR A 29 -7.41 16.85 -4.49
CA THR A 29 -7.88 15.48 -4.72
C THR A 29 -7.67 15.12 -6.17
N CYS A 30 -6.99 13.99 -6.43
CA CYS A 30 -6.81 13.44 -7.75
C CYS A 30 -7.61 12.14 -7.90
N ILE A 31 -8.34 12.00 -9.00
CA ILE A 31 -9.00 10.77 -9.42
C ILE A 31 -8.31 10.30 -10.69
N HIS A 32 -7.66 9.14 -10.64
CA HIS A 32 -6.97 8.58 -11.79
C HIS A 32 -7.90 7.76 -12.66
N ASN A 33 -8.62 6.79 -12.08
CA ASN A 33 -9.49 5.89 -12.83
C ASN A 33 -10.65 5.40 -11.95
N THR A 34 -11.88 5.41 -12.45
CA THR A 34 -13.12 4.95 -11.78
C THR A 34 -13.84 3.83 -12.53
N THR A 35 -13.16 3.16 -13.47
CA THR A 35 -13.72 2.08 -14.31
C THR A 35 -14.30 0.94 -13.48
N LEU A 36 -13.60 0.55 -12.41
CA LEU A 36 -14.00 -0.57 -11.55
C LEU A 36 -15.09 -0.17 -10.54
N GLY A 37 -15.11 1.10 -10.14
CA GLY A 37 -16.01 1.70 -9.15
C GLY A 37 -15.46 3.03 -8.62
N PRO A 38 -16.00 3.54 -7.50
CA PRO A 38 -15.51 4.76 -6.84
C PRO A 38 -14.01 4.75 -6.61
N ALA A 39 -13.36 5.91 -6.73
CA ALA A 39 -11.95 6.05 -6.43
C ALA A 39 -11.73 6.06 -4.92
N LEU A 40 -11.03 5.07 -4.37
CA LEU A 40 -10.65 5.06 -2.96
C LEU A 40 -9.18 5.45 -2.80
N GLY A 41 -8.90 6.35 -1.85
CA GLY A 41 -7.55 6.71 -1.47
C GLY A 41 -7.49 7.41 -0.12
N GLY A 42 -6.42 7.15 0.64
CA GLY A 42 -6.20 7.87 1.90
C GLY A 42 -5.88 9.35 1.69
N THR A 43 -6.17 10.17 2.70
CA THR A 43 -5.85 11.60 2.75
C THR A 43 -4.56 11.84 3.51
N ARG A 44 -3.54 12.33 2.80
CA ARG A 44 -2.24 12.68 3.37
C ARG A 44 -2.23 14.14 3.77
N LEU A 45 -1.74 14.46 4.97
CA LEU A 45 -1.46 15.84 5.38
C LEU A 45 0.05 16.03 5.45
N TRP A 46 0.60 16.89 4.59
CA TRP A 46 2.06 17.07 4.54
C TRP A 46 2.43 18.53 4.27
N ASN A 47 3.55 18.95 4.87
CA ASN A 47 4.09 20.27 4.66
C ASN A 47 5.02 20.26 3.43
N TYR A 48 4.44 20.36 2.24
CA TYR A 48 5.18 20.40 0.99
C TYR A 48 5.97 21.71 0.84
N ALA A 49 7.15 21.64 0.22
CA ALA A 49 7.97 22.81 -0.04
C ALA A 49 7.33 23.72 -1.10
N THR A 50 6.70 23.12 -2.12
CA THR A 50 5.96 23.82 -3.16
C THR A 50 4.61 23.17 -3.46
N GLU A 51 3.69 23.91 -4.06
CA GLU A 51 2.42 23.36 -4.56
C GLU A 51 2.67 22.29 -5.64
N GLU A 52 3.70 22.47 -6.47
CA GLU A 52 4.04 21.52 -7.54
C GLU A 52 4.50 20.16 -6.99
N ASP A 53 5.17 20.13 -5.83
CA ASP A 53 5.51 18.89 -5.13
C ASP A 53 4.25 18.15 -4.69
N ALA A 54 3.25 18.88 -4.17
CA ALA A 54 1.97 18.31 -3.77
C ALA A 54 1.20 17.75 -4.99
N VAL A 55 1.19 18.48 -6.10
CA VAL A 55 0.58 18.02 -7.37
C VAL A 55 1.24 16.75 -7.89
N THR A 56 2.57 16.71 -7.87
CA THR A 56 3.33 15.54 -8.32
C THR A 56 3.04 14.33 -7.43
N ASP A 57 2.99 14.52 -6.11
CA ASP A 57 2.72 13.43 -5.16
C ASP A 57 1.29 12.90 -5.31
N VAL A 58 0.28 13.77 -5.39
CA VAL A 58 -1.13 13.33 -5.48
C VAL A 58 -1.44 12.60 -6.79
N LEU A 59 -0.88 13.05 -7.91
CA LEU A 59 -1.02 12.35 -9.21
C LEU A 59 -0.43 10.95 -9.10
N ARG A 60 0.86 10.85 -8.71
CA ARG A 60 1.57 9.58 -8.57
C ARG A 60 0.84 8.60 -7.66
N LEU A 61 0.38 9.08 -6.50
CA LEU A 61 -0.33 8.26 -5.52
C LEU A 61 -1.70 7.80 -6.01
N ALA A 62 -2.48 8.66 -6.69
CA ALA A 62 -3.79 8.30 -7.25
C ALA A 62 -3.68 7.22 -8.33
N ARG A 63 -2.66 7.31 -9.19
CA ARG A 63 -2.33 6.25 -10.15
C ARG A 63 -1.96 4.95 -9.42
N GLY A 64 -1.07 5.02 -8.43
CA GLY A 64 -0.71 3.86 -7.61
C GLY A 64 -1.91 3.17 -6.97
N MET A 65 -2.89 3.94 -6.46
CA MET A 65 -4.12 3.38 -5.90
C MET A 65 -4.98 2.65 -6.94
N SER A 66 -4.96 3.06 -8.21
CA SER A 66 -5.70 2.35 -9.27
C SER A 66 -5.14 0.96 -9.50
N TYR A 67 -3.81 0.86 -9.59
CA TYR A 67 -3.12 -0.41 -9.76
C TYR A 67 -3.27 -1.30 -8.52
N LYS A 68 -3.07 -0.74 -7.32
CA LYS A 68 -3.27 -1.45 -6.04
C LYS A 68 -4.69 -2.01 -5.91
N ASN A 69 -5.72 -1.20 -6.12
CA ASN A 69 -7.11 -1.64 -6.00
C ASN A 69 -7.48 -2.67 -7.08
N ALA A 70 -6.98 -2.50 -8.29
CA ALA A 70 -7.18 -3.46 -9.37
C ALA A 70 -6.52 -4.81 -9.06
N ALA A 71 -5.23 -4.81 -8.70
CA ALA A 71 -4.46 -6.01 -8.39
C ALA A 71 -4.98 -6.75 -7.15
N ALA A 72 -5.51 -6.02 -6.16
CA ALA A 72 -6.18 -6.60 -4.99
C ALA A 72 -7.55 -7.23 -5.32
N GLY A 73 -8.06 -7.06 -6.54
CA GLY A 73 -9.35 -7.61 -6.97
C GLY A 73 -10.56 -6.82 -6.49
N LEU A 74 -10.38 -5.55 -6.11
CA LEU A 74 -11.42 -4.70 -5.54
C LEU A 74 -12.25 -4.02 -6.65
N ASN A 75 -13.52 -3.73 -6.37
CA ASN A 75 -14.36 -2.93 -7.27
C ASN A 75 -14.24 -1.44 -6.96
N LEU A 76 -12.99 -0.98 -6.92
CA LEU A 76 -12.62 0.39 -6.63
C LEU A 76 -11.69 0.91 -7.72
N GLY A 77 -11.90 2.16 -8.07
CA GLY A 77 -10.94 2.97 -8.80
C GLY A 77 -9.78 3.44 -7.91
N GLY A 78 -8.90 4.28 -8.45
CA GLY A 78 -7.82 4.90 -7.67
C GLY A 78 -7.96 6.41 -7.59
N GLY A 79 -7.87 6.91 -6.37
CA GLY A 79 -7.78 8.33 -6.08
C GLY A 79 -6.80 8.61 -4.96
N LYS A 80 -6.56 9.88 -4.69
CA LYS A 80 -5.77 10.32 -3.55
C LYS A 80 -6.11 11.75 -3.20
N THR A 81 -6.00 12.10 -1.92
CA THR A 81 -5.97 13.50 -1.48
C THR A 81 -4.66 13.81 -0.80
N VAL A 82 -4.09 14.96 -1.12
CA VAL A 82 -3.02 15.60 -0.35
C VAL A 82 -3.53 16.94 0.18
N LEU A 83 -3.30 17.18 1.46
CA LEU A 83 -3.55 18.43 2.13
C LEU A 83 -2.21 19.08 2.44
N ILE A 84 -2.11 20.39 2.20
CA ILE A 84 -0.87 21.13 2.32
C ILE A 84 -0.88 21.88 3.67
N GLY A 85 -0.04 21.44 4.60
CA GLY A 85 0.10 22.08 5.91
C GLY A 85 0.93 21.29 6.92
N ASP A 86 1.38 21.99 7.96
CA ASP A 86 2.03 21.38 9.12
C ASP A 86 0.99 20.70 10.01
N ALA A 87 1.02 19.37 10.04
CA ALA A 87 0.06 18.54 10.77
C ALA A 87 0.00 18.83 12.28
N SER A 88 1.06 19.41 12.86
CA SER A 88 1.08 19.80 14.27
C SER A 88 0.35 21.12 14.55
N LYS A 89 0.00 21.88 13.51
CA LYS A 89 -0.55 23.24 13.62
C LYS A 89 -1.93 23.41 13.01
N VAL A 90 -2.20 22.78 11.86
CA VAL A 90 -3.39 23.11 11.07
C VAL A 90 -4.65 22.33 11.46
N LYS A 91 -4.49 21.23 12.20
CA LYS A 91 -5.61 20.34 12.54
C LYS A 91 -6.59 21.00 13.50
N SER A 92 -7.87 20.91 13.18
CA SER A 92 -8.99 21.27 14.04
C SER A 92 -10.25 20.56 13.53
N GLU A 93 -11.31 20.50 14.35
CA GLU A 93 -12.61 19.99 13.90
C GLU A 93 -13.08 20.73 12.63
N ALA A 94 -13.03 22.06 12.64
CA ALA A 94 -13.49 22.87 11.52
C ALA A 94 -12.71 22.55 10.22
N TYR A 95 -11.39 22.34 10.31
CA TYR A 95 -10.55 21.95 9.18
C TYR A 95 -11.01 20.63 8.55
N TRP A 96 -11.30 19.61 9.37
CA TRP A 96 -11.72 18.30 8.88
C TRP A 96 -13.15 18.27 8.38
N ARG A 97 -14.06 19.04 9.00
CA ARG A 97 -15.41 19.21 8.47
C ARG A 97 -15.39 19.95 7.13
N ALA A 98 -14.57 21.00 6.97
CA ALA A 98 -14.38 21.66 5.69
C ALA A 98 -13.90 20.66 4.61
N PHE A 99 -12.94 19.80 4.94
CA PHE A 99 -12.50 18.73 4.03
C PHE A 99 -13.62 17.73 3.71
N GLY A 100 -14.39 17.27 4.71
CA GLY A 100 -15.51 16.36 4.49
C GLY A 100 -16.56 16.90 3.53
N ARG A 101 -16.82 18.22 3.54
CA ARG A 101 -17.71 18.87 2.57
C ARG A 101 -17.17 18.80 1.13
N TYR A 102 -15.85 18.93 0.94
CA TYR A 102 -15.23 18.76 -0.37
C TYR A 102 -15.28 17.31 -0.86
N VAL A 103 -15.12 16.34 0.05
CA VAL A 103 -15.34 14.93 -0.28
C VAL A 103 -16.79 14.69 -0.68
N GLN A 104 -17.76 15.22 0.09
CA GLN A 104 -19.19 15.13 -0.22
C GLN A 104 -19.52 15.73 -1.59
N SER A 105 -18.85 16.82 -1.98
CA SER A 105 -19.06 17.47 -3.28
C SER A 105 -18.74 16.58 -4.49
N LEU A 106 -17.92 15.54 -4.29
CA LEU A 106 -17.61 14.53 -5.32
C LEU A 106 -18.68 13.43 -5.41
N ASN A 107 -19.70 13.48 -4.56
CA ASN A 107 -20.91 12.65 -4.60
C ASN A 107 -20.61 11.15 -4.83
N GLY A 108 -19.71 10.61 -4.03
CA GLY A 108 -19.36 9.19 -4.06
C GLY A 108 -18.42 8.77 -5.18
N ARG A 109 -17.97 9.69 -6.04
CA ARG A 109 -16.88 9.40 -7.00
C ARG A 109 -15.55 9.17 -6.31
N TYR A 110 -15.35 9.76 -5.14
CA TYR A 110 -14.16 9.59 -4.31
C TYR A 110 -14.55 9.21 -2.88
N ILE A 111 -13.84 8.23 -2.33
CA ILE A 111 -13.97 7.76 -0.95
C ILE A 111 -12.62 7.94 -0.27
N THR A 112 -12.59 8.62 0.87
CA THR A 112 -11.35 8.87 1.62
C THR A 112 -11.10 7.85 2.72
N ALA A 113 -9.85 7.79 3.19
CA ALA A 113 -9.42 7.09 4.40
C ALA A 113 -8.26 7.86 5.06
N GLU A 114 -7.72 7.34 6.17
CA GLU A 114 -6.48 7.85 6.75
C GLU A 114 -5.24 7.54 5.86
N ASP A 115 -4.16 8.31 6.06
CA ASP A 115 -2.82 8.15 5.51
C ASP A 115 -1.83 8.92 6.41
N VAL A 116 -0.58 9.10 5.97
CA VAL A 116 0.46 9.86 6.67
C VAL A 116 -0.07 11.19 7.24
N ASN A 117 0.12 11.33 8.55
CA ASN A 117 -0.31 12.46 9.40
C ASN A 117 -1.83 12.69 9.47
N THR A 118 -2.64 11.72 9.08
CA THR A 118 -4.07 11.68 9.43
C THR A 118 -4.36 10.43 10.25
N ASN A 119 -5.46 10.43 10.99
CA ASN A 119 -5.84 9.33 11.85
C ASN A 119 -7.36 9.15 11.90
N VAL A 120 -7.78 8.12 12.62
CA VAL A 120 -9.19 7.79 12.84
C VAL A 120 -10.01 8.94 13.44
N ASP A 121 -9.45 9.76 14.35
CA ASP A 121 -10.16 10.92 14.91
C ASP A 121 -10.42 12.00 13.85
N ASP A 122 -9.45 12.22 12.96
CA ASP A 122 -9.62 13.13 11.82
C ASP A 122 -10.74 12.63 10.89
N MET A 123 -10.81 11.32 10.65
CA MET A 123 -11.85 10.70 9.80
C MET A 123 -13.24 10.71 10.47
N ASP A 124 -13.31 10.63 11.80
CA ASP A 124 -14.58 10.77 12.55
C ASP A 124 -15.19 12.18 12.34
N TYR A 125 -14.37 13.24 12.23
CA TYR A 125 -14.85 14.58 11.87
C TYR A 125 -15.27 14.68 10.40
N VAL A 126 -14.54 14.04 9.49
CA VAL A 126 -14.91 13.98 8.06
C VAL A 126 -16.28 13.31 7.88
N MET A 127 -16.53 12.21 8.61
CA MET A 127 -17.80 11.49 8.60
C MET A 127 -19.00 12.37 8.98
N MET A 128 -18.81 13.44 9.74
CA MET A 128 -19.91 14.35 10.09
C MET A 128 -20.50 15.08 8.87
N GLU A 129 -19.77 15.13 7.75
CA GLU A 129 -20.19 15.85 6.53
C GLU A 129 -20.38 14.93 5.32
N THR A 130 -19.94 13.67 5.38
CA THR A 130 -20.00 12.74 4.25
C THR A 130 -20.05 11.28 4.67
N ASP A 131 -20.76 10.46 3.89
CA ASP A 131 -20.72 8.99 4.00
C ASP A 131 -19.52 8.37 3.25
N TYR A 132 -18.76 9.17 2.49
CA TYR A 132 -17.68 8.70 1.62
C TYR A 132 -16.31 8.69 2.32
N VAL A 133 -16.26 8.07 3.50
CA VAL A 133 -15.05 7.90 4.31
C VAL A 133 -15.01 6.49 4.92
N THR A 134 -13.81 5.93 5.04
CA THR A 134 -13.53 4.59 5.60
C THR A 134 -12.35 4.65 6.56
N GLY A 135 -12.08 3.55 7.29
CA GLY A 135 -11.02 3.51 8.30
C GLY A 135 -11.48 3.98 9.67
N LEU A 136 -12.78 3.84 9.99
CA LEU A 136 -13.35 4.43 11.19
C LEU A 136 -13.18 3.54 12.42
N ARG A 137 -13.24 4.15 13.60
CA ARG A 137 -12.95 3.48 14.89
C ARG A 137 -13.87 2.30 15.17
N LYS A 138 -15.15 2.43 14.78
CA LYS A 138 -16.20 1.44 15.05
C LYS A 138 -16.26 0.32 14.03
N THR A 139 -15.50 0.43 12.94
CA THR A 139 -15.55 -0.48 11.79
C THR A 139 -14.16 -1.10 11.57
N SER A 140 -13.46 -0.70 10.51
CA SER A 140 -12.22 -1.35 10.10
C SER A 140 -11.01 -1.00 10.96
N GLY A 141 -11.03 0.14 11.67
CA GLY A 141 -9.98 0.55 12.61
C GLY A 141 -8.57 0.53 12.02
N ASP A 142 -7.57 0.23 12.87
CA ASP A 142 -6.16 0.13 12.47
C ASP A 142 -5.97 -0.95 11.37
N PRO A 143 -5.52 -0.58 10.15
CA PRO A 143 -5.32 -1.52 9.06
C PRO A 143 -4.03 -2.34 9.19
N SER A 144 -3.18 -2.07 10.19
CA SER A 144 -1.86 -2.69 10.34
C SER A 144 -1.90 -4.22 10.48
N PRO A 145 -2.78 -4.82 11.29
CA PRO A 145 -2.86 -6.28 11.40
C PRO A 145 -3.23 -6.96 10.07
N PHE A 146 -4.10 -6.35 9.27
CA PHE A 146 -4.49 -6.88 7.97
C PHE A 146 -3.38 -6.74 6.93
N THR A 147 -2.66 -5.62 6.95
CA THR A 147 -1.49 -5.43 6.09
C THR A 147 -0.42 -6.47 6.43
N ALA A 148 -0.13 -6.69 7.71
CA ALA A 148 0.83 -7.69 8.16
C ALA A 148 0.41 -9.12 7.78
N TYR A 149 -0.86 -9.47 7.96
CA TYR A 149 -1.40 -10.76 7.54
C TYR A 149 -1.32 -10.97 6.03
N GLY A 150 -1.63 -9.94 5.24
CA GLY A 150 -1.47 -9.96 3.78
C GLY A 150 -0.02 -10.17 3.35
N VAL A 151 0.92 -9.47 3.99
CA VAL A 151 2.36 -9.63 3.73
C VAL A 151 2.84 -11.02 4.12
N TYR A 152 2.38 -11.54 5.25
CA TYR A 152 2.62 -12.92 5.66
C TYR A 152 2.16 -13.93 4.61
N CYS A 153 0.91 -13.81 4.14
CA CYS A 153 0.40 -14.64 3.04
C CYS A 153 1.22 -14.47 1.75
N GLY A 154 1.68 -13.26 1.45
CA GLY A 154 2.51 -13.00 0.28
C GLY A 154 3.91 -13.59 0.37
N ILE A 155 4.56 -13.53 1.55
CA ILE A 155 5.84 -14.21 1.79
C ILE A 155 5.68 -15.71 1.53
N LYS A 156 4.60 -16.33 2.03
CA LYS A 156 4.29 -17.74 1.78
C LYS A 156 4.15 -18.08 0.30
N ALA A 157 3.40 -17.27 -0.46
CA ALA A 157 3.27 -17.45 -1.91
C ALA A 157 4.62 -17.31 -2.63
N THR A 158 5.43 -16.34 -2.21
CA THR A 158 6.74 -16.08 -2.79
C THR A 158 7.73 -17.21 -2.48
N CYS A 159 7.70 -17.75 -1.26
CA CYS A 159 8.49 -18.92 -0.86
C CYS A 159 8.06 -20.17 -1.64
N LYS A 160 6.76 -20.38 -1.86
CA LYS A 160 6.28 -21.49 -2.70
C LYS A 160 6.82 -21.39 -4.11
N GLU A 161 6.76 -20.21 -4.70
CA GLU A 161 7.27 -19.97 -6.04
C GLU A 161 8.79 -20.17 -6.12
N LYS A 162 9.53 -19.69 -5.10
CA LYS A 162 11.00 -19.70 -5.11
C LYS A 162 11.62 -21.03 -4.68
N PHE A 163 11.05 -21.66 -3.66
CA PHE A 163 11.59 -22.82 -2.95
C PHE A 163 10.74 -24.10 -3.12
N GLY A 164 9.55 -24.00 -3.74
CA GLY A 164 8.64 -25.13 -3.92
C GLY A 164 7.75 -25.46 -2.72
N SER A 165 7.87 -24.71 -1.61
CA SER A 165 7.08 -24.88 -0.38
C SER A 165 6.68 -23.53 0.21
N ASP A 166 5.47 -23.41 0.73
CA ASP A 166 4.98 -22.22 1.43
C ASP A 166 5.19 -22.27 2.96
N SER A 167 5.82 -23.33 3.48
CA SER A 167 6.19 -23.42 4.89
C SER A 167 7.33 -22.45 5.22
N LEU A 168 7.12 -21.60 6.22
CA LEU A 168 8.16 -20.67 6.71
C LEU A 168 9.00 -21.22 7.86
N LYS A 169 8.66 -22.41 8.37
CA LYS A 169 9.36 -23.05 9.48
C LYS A 169 10.85 -23.24 9.17
N GLY A 170 11.71 -22.67 10.01
CA GLY A 170 13.17 -22.74 9.89
C GLY A 170 13.77 -21.84 8.81
N LEU A 171 12.97 -21.07 8.05
CA LEU A 171 13.50 -20.07 7.14
C LEU A 171 14.02 -18.87 7.92
N LYS A 172 15.11 -18.27 7.43
CA LYS A 172 15.71 -17.06 7.97
C LYS A 172 15.09 -15.83 7.31
N ILE A 173 14.46 -14.96 8.09
CA ILE A 173 13.74 -13.80 7.59
C ILE A 173 14.28 -12.52 8.23
N ALA A 174 14.82 -11.63 7.40
CA ALA A 174 15.30 -10.31 7.83
C ALA A 174 14.20 -9.25 7.66
N VAL A 175 13.63 -8.75 8.76
CA VAL A 175 12.57 -7.73 8.76
C VAL A 175 13.16 -6.37 9.07
N GLN A 176 13.13 -5.46 8.08
CA GLN A 176 13.56 -4.07 8.27
C GLN A 176 12.37 -3.20 8.65
N GLY A 177 12.39 -2.64 9.86
CA GLY A 177 11.31 -1.84 10.41
C GLY A 177 10.31 -2.71 11.17
N VAL A 178 10.20 -2.48 12.47
CA VAL A 178 9.30 -3.19 13.36
C VAL A 178 8.34 -2.23 14.08
N GLY A 179 7.85 -1.23 13.34
CA GLY A 179 6.65 -0.46 13.73
C GLY A 179 5.39 -1.34 13.75
N HIS A 180 4.20 -0.74 13.71
CA HIS A 180 2.93 -1.49 13.83
C HIS A 180 2.83 -2.70 12.89
N VAL A 181 2.94 -2.50 11.57
CA VAL A 181 2.85 -3.60 10.59
C VAL A 181 3.98 -4.62 10.79
N GLY A 182 5.22 -4.14 11.00
CA GLY A 182 6.38 -5.00 11.19
C GLY A 182 6.27 -5.88 12.45
N TYR A 183 5.74 -5.35 13.55
CA TYR A 183 5.46 -6.10 14.77
C TYR A 183 4.48 -7.26 14.52
N TYR A 184 3.35 -6.99 13.86
CA TYR A 184 2.38 -8.04 13.53
C TYR A 184 2.91 -9.05 12.51
N LEU A 185 3.79 -8.61 11.60
CA LEU A 185 4.47 -9.53 10.68
C LEU A 185 5.39 -10.46 11.46
N VAL A 186 6.24 -9.92 12.33
CA VAL A 186 7.12 -10.72 13.20
C VAL A 186 6.32 -11.69 14.05
N LYS A 187 5.15 -11.30 14.55
CA LYS A 187 4.24 -12.21 15.25
C LYS A 187 3.86 -13.42 14.40
N HIS A 188 3.33 -13.22 13.20
CA HIS A 188 2.92 -14.32 12.32
C HIS A 188 4.09 -15.22 11.90
N LEU A 189 5.25 -14.62 11.62
CA LEU A 189 6.46 -15.36 11.28
C LEU A 189 6.98 -16.18 12.47
N SER A 190 6.91 -15.64 13.68
CA SER A 190 7.30 -16.33 14.92
C SER A 190 6.38 -17.51 15.21
N GLU A 191 5.07 -17.30 15.06
CA GLU A 191 4.05 -18.35 15.24
C GLU A 191 4.23 -19.52 14.24
N GLU A 192 4.75 -19.26 13.03
CA GLU A 192 5.08 -20.31 12.05
C GLU A 192 6.47 -20.95 12.26
N GLY A 193 7.28 -20.40 13.18
CA GLY A 193 8.59 -20.93 13.54
C GLY A 193 9.71 -20.55 12.55
N ALA A 194 9.65 -19.36 11.97
CA ALA A 194 10.78 -18.78 11.24
C ALA A 194 11.88 -18.27 12.19
N GLU A 195 13.13 -18.23 11.72
CA GLU A 195 14.25 -17.57 12.40
C GLU A 195 14.29 -16.10 11.97
N ILE A 196 14.13 -15.17 12.90
CA ILE A 196 13.87 -13.76 12.56
C ILE A 196 15.02 -12.87 13.02
N THR A 197 15.53 -12.07 12.09
CA THR A 197 16.45 -10.96 12.34
C THR A 197 15.73 -9.65 12.07
N ILE A 198 15.81 -8.68 12.98
CA ILE A 198 15.12 -7.39 12.87
C ILE A 198 16.08 -6.21 12.97
N CYS A 199 15.66 -5.06 12.43
CA CYS A 199 16.21 -3.76 12.76
C CYS A 199 15.12 -2.68 12.76
N ASP A 200 15.35 -1.59 13.50
CA ASP A 200 14.53 -0.37 13.46
C ASP A 200 15.39 0.83 13.88
N ILE A 201 15.00 2.03 13.47
CA ILE A 201 15.65 3.28 13.92
C ILE A 201 15.19 3.69 15.32
N LYS A 202 14.03 3.19 15.77
CA LYS A 202 13.46 3.48 17.09
C LYS A 202 13.70 2.31 18.04
N GLN A 203 14.54 2.53 19.05
CA GLN A 203 14.82 1.52 20.08
C GLN A 203 13.55 0.97 20.75
N ALA A 204 12.56 1.83 21.01
CA ALA A 204 11.28 1.41 21.61
C ALA A 204 10.53 0.33 20.79
N ASN A 205 10.63 0.38 19.45
CA ASN A 205 10.01 -0.64 18.59
C ASN A 205 10.73 -1.98 18.74
N ILE A 206 12.07 -1.95 18.79
CA ILE A 206 12.91 -3.13 19.00
C ILE A 206 12.58 -3.77 20.35
N ASP A 207 12.54 -2.96 21.41
CA ASP A 207 12.26 -3.43 22.78
C ASP A 207 10.88 -4.09 22.87
N ASN A 208 9.87 -3.52 22.21
CA ASN A 208 8.53 -4.10 22.14
C ASN A 208 8.52 -5.48 21.44
N VAL A 209 9.22 -5.64 20.32
CA VAL A 209 9.31 -6.94 19.64
C VAL A 209 10.08 -7.95 20.48
N LYS A 210 11.23 -7.57 21.06
CA LYS A 210 12.06 -8.48 21.88
C LYS A 210 11.36 -8.96 23.15
N LYS A 211 10.43 -8.16 23.67
CA LYS A 211 9.63 -8.54 24.83
C LYS A 211 8.72 -9.74 24.53
N ASP A 212 8.17 -9.79 23.33
CA ASP A 212 7.13 -10.75 22.97
C ASP A 212 7.64 -11.90 22.09
N PHE A 213 8.77 -11.72 21.39
CA PHE A 213 9.28 -12.67 20.40
C PHE A 213 10.80 -12.89 20.52
N ASN A 214 11.23 -14.12 20.24
CA ASN A 214 12.65 -14.47 20.18
C ASN A 214 13.24 -14.08 18.82
N VAL A 215 13.93 -12.94 18.76
CA VAL A 215 14.50 -12.37 17.53
C VAL A 215 15.96 -11.98 17.72
N THR A 216 16.74 -12.01 16.63
CA THR A 216 18.06 -11.39 16.58
C THR A 216 17.93 -9.94 16.13
N VAL A 217 18.72 -9.04 16.71
CA VAL A 217 18.72 -7.61 16.35
C VAL A 217 20.06 -7.25 15.74
N VAL A 218 20.03 -6.52 14.63
CA VAL A 218 21.22 -5.97 13.95
C VAL A 218 21.06 -4.47 13.76
N ALA A 219 22.16 -3.79 13.44
CA ALA A 219 22.09 -2.38 13.09
C ALA A 219 21.31 -2.18 11.77
N PRO A 220 20.60 -1.05 11.57
CA PRO A 220 19.85 -0.79 10.35
C PRO A 220 20.65 -0.92 9.04
N GLU A 221 21.92 -0.55 9.07
CA GLU A 221 22.86 -0.65 7.95
C GLU A 221 23.31 -2.08 7.65
N GLU A 222 23.31 -2.98 8.63
CA GLU A 222 23.76 -4.36 8.49
C GLU A 222 22.69 -5.26 7.86
N ILE A 223 21.40 -4.87 7.98
CA ILE A 223 20.24 -5.71 7.61
C ILE A 223 20.29 -6.24 6.18
N TYR A 224 20.84 -5.46 5.25
CA TYR A 224 20.90 -5.82 3.83
C TYR A 224 21.88 -6.97 3.55
N SER A 225 22.88 -7.14 4.41
CA SER A 225 23.95 -8.14 4.28
C SER A 225 23.74 -9.39 5.13
N VAL A 226 22.67 -9.42 5.94
CA VAL A 226 22.32 -10.57 6.78
C VAL A 226 22.09 -11.81 5.89
N GLU A 227 22.73 -12.91 6.26
CA GLU A 227 22.50 -14.24 5.67
C GLU A 227 21.07 -14.70 6.02
N CYS A 228 20.14 -14.49 5.10
CA CYS A 228 18.73 -14.82 5.23
C CYS A 228 18.16 -15.40 3.92
N ASP A 229 17.01 -16.05 3.99
CA ASP A 229 16.28 -16.55 2.81
C ASP A 229 15.38 -15.45 2.23
N VAL A 230 14.73 -14.69 3.12
CA VAL A 230 13.76 -13.64 2.81
C VAL A 230 14.19 -12.32 3.44
N TYR A 231 14.23 -11.26 2.64
CA TYR A 231 14.31 -9.88 3.12
C TYR A 231 12.92 -9.22 3.03
N ALA A 232 12.43 -8.71 4.15
CA ALA A 232 11.11 -8.11 4.31
C ALA A 232 11.21 -6.62 4.67
N PRO A 233 11.28 -5.71 3.67
CA PRO A 233 11.28 -4.27 3.92
C PRO A 233 9.91 -3.80 4.41
N CYS A 234 9.84 -3.24 5.62
CA CYS A 234 8.61 -2.77 6.28
C CYS A 234 8.70 -1.34 6.81
N ALA A 235 9.80 -0.61 6.54
CA ALA A 235 10.04 0.76 6.99
C ALA A 235 9.86 1.81 5.88
N LEU A 236 10.86 1.91 5.00
CA LEU A 236 11.00 2.97 4.00
C LEU A 236 10.94 2.38 2.59
N GLY A 237 10.61 3.23 1.61
CA GLY A 237 10.77 2.91 0.19
C GLY A 237 12.22 3.04 -0.26
N ALA A 238 12.47 2.69 -1.52
CA ALA A 238 13.74 2.78 -2.23
C ALA A 238 14.89 1.99 -1.57
N THR A 239 14.56 0.96 -0.78
CA THR A 239 15.54 0.11 -0.10
C THR A 239 16.20 -0.89 -1.04
N VAL A 240 15.61 -1.13 -2.22
CA VAL A 240 16.25 -1.87 -3.31
C VAL A 240 16.80 -0.85 -4.31
N ASN A 241 18.12 -0.72 -4.36
CA ASN A 241 18.84 0.25 -5.17
C ASN A 241 20.27 -0.24 -5.49
N ASP A 242 21.05 0.59 -6.19
CA ASP A 242 22.42 0.23 -6.63
C ASP A 242 23.37 -0.08 -5.47
N ASP A 243 23.15 0.51 -4.30
CA ASP A 243 24.02 0.35 -3.13
C ASP A 243 23.66 -0.92 -2.34
N THR A 244 22.36 -1.25 -2.25
CA THR A 244 21.86 -2.36 -1.42
C THR A 244 21.78 -3.69 -2.18
N ILE A 245 21.48 -3.67 -3.49
CA ILE A 245 21.37 -4.88 -4.32
C ILE A 245 22.63 -5.78 -4.23
N PRO A 246 23.87 -5.23 -4.29
CA PRO A 246 25.08 -6.05 -4.17
C PRO A 246 25.25 -6.73 -2.81
N GLN A 247 24.60 -6.23 -1.77
CA GLN A 247 24.74 -6.72 -0.39
C GLN A 247 23.81 -7.90 -0.10
N PHE A 248 22.67 -7.98 -0.78
CA PHE A 248 21.65 -8.99 -0.52
C PHE A 248 22.18 -10.43 -0.65
N LYS A 249 21.93 -11.20 0.42
CA LYS A 249 22.15 -12.66 0.46
C LYS A 249 20.86 -13.46 0.24
N CYS A 250 19.72 -12.81 0.43
CA CYS A 250 18.39 -13.39 0.27
C CYS A 250 18.09 -13.87 -1.16
N LYS A 251 17.10 -14.75 -1.25
CA LYS A 251 16.54 -15.23 -2.52
C LYS A 251 15.15 -14.67 -2.79
N VAL A 252 14.55 -14.03 -1.78
CA VAL A 252 13.21 -13.44 -1.83
C VAL A 252 13.24 -12.04 -1.23
N ILE A 253 12.57 -11.09 -1.89
CA ILE A 253 12.24 -9.78 -1.33
C ILE A 253 10.72 -9.64 -1.27
N ALA A 254 10.16 -9.60 -0.07
CA ALA A 254 8.72 -9.59 0.17
C ALA A 254 8.41 -8.90 1.52
N GLY A 255 7.86 -7.67 1.47
CA GLY A 255 7.64 -6.86 2.67
C GLY A 255 6.51 -5.84 2.52
N ALA A 256 6.26 -5.08 3.58
CA ALA A 256 5.13 -4.16 3.68
C ALA A 256 5.40 -2.74 3.13
N ALA A 257 6.66 -2.36 2.93
CA ALA A 257 7.02 -1.01 2.51
C ALA A 257 6.43 -0.66 1.13
N ASN A 258 6.23 0.63 0.88
CA ASN A 258 5.75 1.13 -0.41
C ASN A 258 6.91 1.73 -1.20
N ASN A 259 6.88 1.59 -2.53
CA ASN A 259 7.92 2.02 -3.47
C ASN A 259 9.27 1.38 -3.13
N VAL A 260 9.31 0.05 -2.94
CA VAL A 260 10.52 -0.69 -2.50
C VAL A 260 11.66 -0.55 -3.49
N LEU A 261 11.37 -0.65 -4.78
CA LEU A 261 12.32 -0.39 -5.85
C LEU A 261 12.56 1.13 -5.97
N LYS A 262 13.83 1.55 -5.97
CA LYS A 262 14.17 2.95 -6.21
C LYS A 262 13.89 3.35 -7.67
N GLU A 263 14.17 2.46 -8.61
CA GLU A 263 13.92 2.62 -10.05
C GLU A 263 13.39 1.31 -10.63
N GLU A 264 12.62 1.39 -11.73
CA GLU A 264 12.05 0.19 -12.38
C GLU A 264 13.13 -0.82 -12.82
N ARG A 265 14.29 -0.34 -13.28
CA ARG A 265 15.43 -1.19 -13.70
C ARG A 265 15.96 -2.08 -12.58
N HIS A 266 15.73 -1.73 -11.32
CA HIS A 266 16.15 -2.56 -10.19
C HIS A 266 15.40 -3.88 -10.16
N ALA A 267 14.18 -3.96 -10.72
CA ALA A 267 13.49 -5.24 -10.91
C ALA A 267 14.24 -6.16 -11.87
N ASP A 268 14.75 -5.61 -12.99
CA ASP A 268 15.48 -6.40 -13.99
C ASP A 268 16.80 -6.94 -13.38
N ILE A 269 17.51 -6.13 -12.59
CA ILE A 269 18.75 -6.55 -11.89
C ILE A 269 18.47 -7.64 -10.83
N LEU A 270 17.35 -7.55 -10.10
CA LEU A 270 16.97 -8.59 -9.14
C LEU A 270 16.70 -9.92 -9.85
N GLU A 271 16.02 -9.89 -11.01
CA GLU A 271 15.74 -11.07 -11.82
C GLU A 271 17.04 -11.72 -12.35
N GLU A 272 17.97 -10.92 -12.88
CA GLU A 272 19.30 -11.39 -13.32
C GLU A 272 20.08 -12.08 -12.18
N LYS A 273 19.93 -11.60 -10.94
CA LYS A 273 20.53 -12.20 -9.75
C LYS A 273 19.76 -13.39 -9.20
N GLY A 274 18.62 -13.73 -9.80
CA GLY A 274 17.73 -14.78 -9.34
C GLY A 274 17.13 -14.50 -7.97
N ILE A 275 16.88 -13.22 -7.63
CA ILE A 275 16.16 -12.81 -6.43
C ILE A 275 14.71 -12.57 -6.81
N LEU A 276 13.78 -13.34 -6.23
CA LEU A 276 12.36 -13.20 -6.52
C LEU A 276 11.77 -12.03 -5.73
N TYR A 277 11.25 -11.04 -6.45
CA TYR A 277 10.61 -9.87 -5.86
C TYR A 277 9.08 -10.02 -5.86
N ALA A 278 8.45 -9.87 -4.70
CA ALA A 278 7.01 -9.71 -4.57
C ALA A 278 6.64 -8.23 -4.73
N PRO A 279 5.89 -7.84 -5.79
CA PRO A 279 5.54 -6.45 -6.03
C PRO A 279 4.83 -5.81 -4.84
N ASP A 280 5.40 -4.71 -4.37
CA ASP A 280 5.07 -4.08 -3.09
C ASP A 280 3.58 -3.76 -2.92
N TYR A 281 2.98 -3.13 -3.93
CA TYR A 281 1.60 -2.70 -3.88
C TYR A 281 0.58 -3.84 -3.93
N VAL A 282 1.01 -5.05 -4.33
CA VAL A 282 0.20 -6.27 -4.31
C VAL A 282 0.29 -6.91 -2.93
N ILE A 283 1.51 -7.13 -2.43
CA ILE A 283 1.74 -7.82 -1.15
C ILE A 283 1.22 -7.02 0.05
N ASN A 284 1.32 -5.68 0.01
CA ASN A 284 0.87 -4.82 1.11
C ASN A 284 -0.58 -4.33 0.96
N ALA A 285 -1.39 -4.96 0.11
CA ALA A 285 -2.77 -4.55 -0.15
C ALA A 285 -3.75 -4.85 1.01
N GLY A 286 -3.34 -5.56 2.05
CA GLY A 286 -4.23 -5.98 3.15
C GLY A 286 -4.97 -4.82 3.81
N GLY A 287 -4.30 -3.68 4.00
CA GLY A 287 -4.94 -2.49 4.57
C GLY A 287 -6.07 -1.93 3.70
N VAL A 288 -5.90 -1.90 2.37
CA VAL A 288 -6.97 -1.42 1.48
C VAL A 288 -8.13 -2.41 1.35
N ILE A 289 -7.82 -3.70 1.43
CA ILE A 289 -8.84 -4.76 1.47
C ILE A 289 -9.70 -4.64 2.73
N ASN A 290 -9.09 -4.34 3.88
CA ASN A 290 -9.78 -4.13 5.15
C ASN A 290 -10.79 -2.97 5.08
N VAL A 291 -10.34 -1.79 4.64
CA VAL A 291 -11.23 -0.61 4.54
C VAL A 291 -12.27 -0.76 3.43
N TYR A 292 -12.00 -1.52 2.37
CA TYR A 292 -13.02 -1.82 1.36
C TYR A 292 -14.17 -2.67 1.92
N GLN A 293 -13.91 -3.53 2.91
CA GLN A 293 -14.97 -4.32 3.54
C GLN A 293 -15.99 -3.43 4.26
N GLU A 294 -15.57 -2.25 4.75
CA GLU A 294 -16.48 -1.28 5.37
C GLU A 294 -17.57 -0.79 4.40
N ILE A 295 -17.20 -0.56 3.14
CA ILE A 295 -18.13 -0.14 2.07
C ILE A 295 -19.20 -1.19 1.80
N LEU A 296 -18.88 -2.47 2.04
CA LEU A 296 -19.78 -3.60 1.82
C LEU A 296 -20.60 -3.98 3.07
N GLY A 297 -20.36 -3.31 4.20
CA GLY A 297 -20.79 -3.77 5.52
C GLY A 297 -19.65 -4.52 6.20
N TYR A 298 -19.10 -3.94 7.28
CA TYR A 298 -17.88 -4.45 7.88
C TYR A 298 -18.07 -5.82 8.54
N ASP A 299 -17.31 -6.80 8.05
CA ASP A 299 -17.15 -8.12 8.65
C ASP A 299 -15.66 -8.46 8.68
N ARG A 300 -15.12 -8.64 9.89
CA ARG A 300 -13.69 -8.88 10.10
C ARG A 300 -13.21 -10.18 9.44
N ASN A 301 -14.03 -11.23 9.46
CA ASN A 301 -13.67 -12.54 8.90
C ASN A 301 -13.67 -12.46 7.37
N GLU A 302 -14.63 -11.77 6.76
CA GLU A 302 -14.63 -11.51 5.31
C GLU A 302 -13.43 -10.67 4.88
N ALA A 303 -13.05 -9.65 5.65
CA ALA A 303 -11.83 -8.88 5.40
C ALA A 303 -10.57 -9.77 5.45
N LEU A 304 -10.47 -10.68 6.43
CA LEU A 304 -9.34 -11.63 6.53
C LEU A 304 -9.33 -12.63 5.37
N ASN A 305 -10.48 -13.21 5.04
CA ASN A 305 -10.64 -14.15 3.93
C ASN A 305 -10.22 -13.51 2.59
N LYS A 306 -10.58 -12.24 2.38
CA LYS A 306 -10.14 -11.48 1.20
C LYS A 306 -8.65 -11.15 1.24
N THR A 307 -8.12 -10.81 2.41
CA THR A 307 -6.70 -10.51 2.60
C THR A 307 -5.83 -11.74 2.31
N GLN A 308 -6.26 -12.94 2.71
CA GLN A 308 -5.54 -14.19 2.43
C GLN A 308 -5.31 -14.42 0.93
N LYS A 309 -6.23 -13.94 0.07
CA LYS A 309 -6.12 -14.06 -1.40
C LYS A 309 -4.95 -13.29 -2.00
N ILE A 310 -4.24 -12.45 -1.23
CA ILE A 310 -2.95 -11.88 -1.65
C ILE A 310 -1.97 -13.01 -2.04
N TYR A 311 -2.05 -14.17 -1.39
CA TYR A 311 -1.30 -15.37 -1.79
C TYR A 311 -1.55 -15.73 -3.26
N ASP A 312 -2.83 -15.91 -3.63
CA ASP A 312 -3.21 -16.29 -5.00
C ASP A 312 -2.87 -15.20 -6.02
N ARG A 313 -3.02 -13.92 -5.63
CA ARG A 313 -2.66 -12.79 -6.50
C ARG A 313 -1.18 -12.76 -6.82
N LEU A 314 -0.31 -13.04 -5.86
CA LEU A 314 1.12 -13.11 -6.13
C LEU A 314 1.47 -14.31 -7.01
N LEU A 315 0.83 -15.47 -6.82
CA LEU A 315 1.00 -16.60 -7.74
C LEU A 315 0.54 -16.26 -9.17
N GLU A 316 -0.54 -15.50 -9.33
CA GLU A 316 -1.00 -14.98 -10.62
C GLU A 316 0.05 -14.05 -11.26
N VAL A 317 0.64 -13.13 -10.48
CA VAL A 317 1.74 -12.27 -10.93
C VAL A 317 2.94 -13.09 -11.42
N TYR A 318 3.37 -14.09 -10.65
CA TYR A 318 4.52 -14.93 -11.03
C TYR A 318 4.23 -15.77 -12.27
N LYS A 319 3.00 -16.25 -12.42
CA LYS A 319 2.56 -16.93 -13.64
C LYS A 319 2.67 -16.01 -14.86
N ILE A 320 2.12 -14.79 -14.79
CA ILE A 320 2.21 -13.80 -15.88
C ILE A 320 3.67 -13.47 -16.21
N SER A 321 4.50 -13.27 -15.18
CA SER A 321 5.94 -13.00 -15.33
C SER A 321 6.64 -14.11 -16.13
N LYS A 322 6.39 -15.38 -15.79
CA LYS A 322 6.95 -16.55 -16.50
C LYS A 322 6.40 -16.71 -17.92
N GLU A 323 5.10 -16.52 -18.12
CA GLU A 323 4.44 -16.70 -19.42
C GLU A 323 4.83 -15.62 -20.43
N GLU A 324 4.98 -14.37 -19.98
CA GLU A 324 5.33 -13.24 -20.85
C GLU A 324 6.85 -12.94 -20.89
N GLY A 325 7.65 -13.55 -20.02
CA GLY A 325 9.09 -13.29 -19.93
C GLY A 325 9.42 -11.86 -19.48
N ILE A 326 8.69 -11.37 -18.47
CA ILE A 326 8.83 -10.01 -17.92
C ILE A 326 9.04 -10.05 -16.41
N THR A 327 9.64 -9.00 -15.84
CA THR A 327 9.81 -8.89 -14.38
C THR A 327 8.48 -8.94 -13.62
N THR A 328 8.53 -9.36 -12.36
CA THR A 328 7.33 -9.42 -11.50
C THR A 328 6.66 -8.06 -11.31
N ALA A 329 7.44 -6.97 -11.30
CA ALA A 329 6.92 -5.60 -11.25
C ALA A 329 6.05 -5.28 -12.49
N LYS A 330 6.56 -5.57 -13.69
CA LYS A 330 5.81 -5.40 -14.96
C LYS A 330 4.60 -6.33 -15.03
N ALA A 331 4.73 -7.56 -14.52
CA ALA A 331 3.64 -8.53 -14.48
C ALA A 331 2.49 -8.10 -13.55
N ALA A 332 2.78 -7.47 -12.41
CA ALA A 332 1.74 -6.89 -11.55
C ALA A 332 0.97 -5.77 -12.24
N ASP A 333 1.69 -4.90 -12.97
CA ASP A 333 1.06 -3.82 -13.74
C ASP A 333 0.16 -4.39 -14.83
N ARG A 334 0.65 -5.40 -15.57
CA ARG A 334 -0.11 -6.13 -16.58
C ARG A 334 -1.38 -6.76 -16.00
N MET A 335 -1.29 -7.40 -14.82
CA MET A 335 -2.43 -8.01 -14.13
C MET A 335 -3.50 -6.96 -13.80
N ALA A 336 -3.09 -5.81 -13.25
CA ALA A 336 -3.99 -4.71 -12.92
C ALA A 336 -4.69 -4.13 -14.17
N GLU A 337 -3.91 -3.83 -15.21
CA GLU A 337 -4.41 -3.30 -16.49
C GLU A 337 -5.38 -4.26 -17.18
N ASN A 338 -5.03 -5.55 -17.24
CA ASN A 338 -5.89 -6.59 -17.82
C ASN A 338 -7.24 -6.65 -17.11
N ARG A 339 -7.25 -6.58 -15.77
CA ARG A 339 -8.50 -6.57 -15.01
C ARG A 339 -9.34 -5.33 -15.29
N ILE A 340 -8.73 -4.14 -15.30
CA ILE A 340 -9.43 -2.88 -15.60
C ILE A 340 -10.06 -2.93 -16.99
N ASN A 341 -9.28 -3.32 -18.00
CA ASN A 341 -9.73 -3.40 -19.40
C ASN A 341 -10.83 -4.45 -19.60
N THR A 342 -10.69 -5.62 -18.97
CA THR A 342 -11.70 -6.68 -19.04
C THR A 342 -13.03 -6.21 -18.43
N MET A 343 -13.00 -5.61 -17.24
CA MET A 343 -14.21 -5.13 -16.58
C MET A 343 -14.88 -3.98 -17.32
N LYS A 344 -14.11 -3.11 -17.98
CA LYS A 344 -14.63 -2.07 -18.89
C LYS A 344 -15.46 -2.69 -20.02
N ASN A 345 -14.93 -3.75 -20.63
CA ASN A 345 -15.58 -4.41 -21.77
C ASN A 345 -16.80 -5.23 -21.36
N VAL A 346 -16.76 -5.91 -20.21
CA VAL A 346 -17.90 -6.69 -19.68
C VAL A 346 -19.09 -5.79 -19.33
N ARG A 347 -18.84 -4.56 -18.87
CA ARG A 347 -19.88 -3.58 -18.52
C ARG A 347 -20.31 -2.69 -19.69
N SER A 348 -20.05 -3.11 -20.94
CA SER A 348 -20.39 -2.34 -22.14
C SER A 348 -21.87 -2.41 -22.52
N ASN A 349 -22.62 -3.39 -22.00
CA ASN A 349 -24.06 -3.51 -22.24
C ASN A 349 -24.85 -2.54 -21.35
N TYR A 350 -25.89 -1.94 -21.91
CA TYR A 350 -26.78 -1.05 -21.17
C TYR A 350 -27.61 -1.82 -20.14
N ILE A 351 -27.44 -1.50 -18.87
CA ILE A 351 -28.25 -1.97 -17.76
C ILE A 351 -28.62 -0.75 -16.93
N LYS A 352 -29.93 -0.51 -16.75
CA LYS A 352 -30.41 0.54 -15.85
C LYS A 352 -30.10 0.10 -14.40
N ARG A 353 -29.19 0.82 -13.74
CA ARG A 353 -28.81 0.62 -12.33
C ARG A 353 -29.29 1.79 -11.49
#